data_AF-A0A5Q0QEK8-F1
#
_entry.id   AF-A0A5Q0QEK8-F1
#
_cell.length_a   1.000
_cell.length_b   1.000
_cell.length_c   1.000
_cell.angle_alpha   90.00
_cell.angle_beta   90.00
_cell.angle_gamma   90.00
#
_symmetry.space_group_name_H-M   'P 1'
#
loop_
_entity.id
_entity.type
_entity.pdbx_description
1 polymer ?
#
loop_
_entity_poly.entity_id
_entity_poly.type
_entity_poly.pdbx_seq_one_letter_code
_entity_poly.pdbx_strand_id
1 'polypeptide(L)'
;MGKAKVKRASTAIDMTAMCDVSFLLLTFFVLTATARQPEVMPVDTPASTTLDKLPDDNLSVITVGNKGKVFFGVKNPEVRKITLKNMSAKYGVAFSEQDYEKFKALDEFGVPIKNLRALLSLENDKRTEDIQPGIPVDSTEANTNELYQWVQQARLATVEFNRDQETKVKNWVDPGPMKVAIKADAEEKYSIMNLIIETLRNQKQNKFSFVTGLRQEN
;
A
#
# COMPACT_ATOMS: atom_id res chain seq x y z
N MET A 1 65.55 51.69 1.93
CA MET A 1 64.15 51.69 1.47
C MET A 1 63.43 50.50 2.09
N GLY A 2 62.42 50.74 2.93
CA GLY A 2 61.72 49.69 3.68
C GLY A 2 60.83 48.84 2.77
N LYS A 3 60.96 47.50 2.86
CA LYS A 3 60.07 46.57 2.15
C LYS A 3 58.66 46.68 2.73
N ALA A 4 57.69 47.03 1.89
CA ALA A 4 56.28 47.07 2.29
C ALA A 4 55.82 45.67 2.73
N LYS A 5 55.39 45.56 3.99
CA LYS A 5 54.94 44.30 4.60
C LYS A 5 53.49 44.06 4.17
N VAL A 6 53.27 43.16 3.21
CA VAL A 6 51.92 42.78 2.76
C VAL A 6 51.20 42.06 3.90
N LYS A 7 50.08 42.62 4.38
CA LYS A 7 49.23 41.98 5.40
C LYS A 7 48.60 40.71 4.80
N ARG A 8 48.96 39.54 5.32
CA ARG A 8 48.24 38.29 5.05
C ARG A 8 46.98 38.27 5.92
N ALA A 9 45.83 38.60 5.34
CA ALA A 9 44.55 38.34 5.99
C ALA A 9 44.31 36.82 5.95
N SER A 10 43.95 36.23 7.10
CA SER A 10 43.54 34.83 7.16
C SER A 10 42.25 34.66 6.35
N THR A 11 42.27 33.80 5.33
CA THR A 11 41.09 33.34 4.59
C THR A 11 40.38 32.21 5.34
N ALA A 12 40.20 32.33 6.66
CA ALA A 12 39.35 31.44 7.41
C ALA A 12 37.90 31.78 7.07
N ILE A 13 37.26 30.93 6.26
CA ILE A 13 35.84 31.07 5.91
C ILE A 13 35.04 30.65 7.14
N ASP A 14 34.23 31.56 7.66
CA ASP A 14 33.29 31.25 8.73
C ASP A 14 32.21 30.30 8.19
N MET A 15 32.28 29.04 8.62
CA MET A 15 31.30 28.01 8.24
C MET A 15 30.05 28.04 9.12
N THR A 16 29.95 28.90 10.12
CA THR A 16 28.82 28.94 11.07
C THR A 16 27.49 29.13 10.33
N ALA A 17 27.46 30.04 9.36
CA ALA A 17 26.27 30.25 8.52
C ALA A 17 25.94 29.03 7.63
N MET A 18 26.94 28.32 7.11
CA MET A 18 26.72 27.14 6.26
C MET A 18 26.32 25.90 7.07
N CYS A 19 26.85 25.75 8.29
CA CYS A 19 26.46 24.70 9.22
C CYS A 19 25.02 24.86 9.69
N ASP A 20 24.58 26.07 10.01
CA ASP A 20 23.20 26.33 10.45
C ASP A 20 22.19 26.02 9.35
N VAL A 21 22.45 26.47 8.11
CA VAL A 21 21.62 26.12 6.94
C VAL A 21 21.57 24.61 6.73
N SER A 22 22.70 23.91 6.88
CA SER A 22 22.75 22.46 6.73
C SER A 22 21.95 21.74 7.82
N PHE A 23 22.01 22.22 9.07
CA PHE A 23 21.26 21.64 10.19
C PHE A 23 19.75 21.90 10.07
N LEU A 24 19.34 23.08 9.58
CA LEU A 24 17.94 23.39 9.25
C LEU A 24 17.39 22.48 8.15
N LEU A 25 18.17 22.21 7.09
CA LEU A 25 17.75 21.28 6.04
C LEU A 25 17.68 19.84 6.54
N LEU A 26 18.65 19.39 7.34
CA LEU A 26 18.61 18.06 7.94
C LEU A 26 17.37 17.89 8.83
N THR A 27 17.10 18.84 9.71
CA THR A 27 15.92 18.79 10.59
C THR A 27 14.63 18.87 9.79
N PHE A 28 14.55 19.71 8.75
CA PHE A 28 13.41 19.74 7.84
C PHE A 28 13.19 18.39 7.14
N PHE A 29 14.23 17.78 6.57
CA PHE A 29 14.12 16.48 5.91
C PHE A 29 13.78 15.35 6.89
N VAL A 30 14.34 15.36 8.10
CA VAL A 30 14.01 14.37 9.14
C VAL A 30 12.56 14.52 9.61
N LEU A 31 12.06 15.75 9.79
CA LEU A 31 10.67 16.00 10.25
C LEU A 31 9.62 15.79 9.14
N THR A 32 9.98 15.98 7.87
CA THR A 32 9.09 15.75 6.72
C THR A 32 9.18 14.33 6.17
N ALA A 33 10.22 13.57 6.50
CA ALA A 33 10.34 12.17 6.12
C ALA A 33 9.22 11.35 6.77
N THR A 34 8.37 10.76 5.94
CA THR A 34 7.41 9.75 6.38
C THR A 34 8.10 8.40 6.40
N ALA A 35 8.16 7.75 7.57
CA ALA A 35 8.67 6.39 7.65
C ALA A 35 7.78 5.47 6.81
N ARG A 36 8.36 4.85 5.77
CA ARG A 36 7.66 3.82 4.99
C ARG A 36 7.39 2.65 5.93
N GLN A 37 6.12 2.29 6.09
CA GLN A 37 5.77 1.09 6.84
C GLN A 37 6.39 -0.12 6.13
N PRO A 38 7.08 -1.01 6.86
CA PRO A 38 7.63 -2.22 6.27
C PRO A 38 6.47 -3.03 5.67
N GLU A 39 6.63 -3.41 4.40
CA GLU A 39 5.65 -4.26 3.74
C GLU A 39 5.65 -5.64 4.39
N VAL A 40 4.46 -6.20 4.62
CA VAL A 40 4.31 -7.48 5.30
C VAL A 40 4.95 -8.61 4.49
N MET A 41 4.83 -8.55 3.16
CA MET A 41 5.46 -9.49 2.24
C MET A 41 6.37 -8.71 1.28
N PRO A 42 7.71 -8.78 1.46
CA PRO A 42 8.63 -8.25 0.46
C PRO A 42 8.50 -9.10 -0.80
N VAL A 43 8.33 -8.45 -1.95
CA VAL A 43 8.14 -9.12 -3.24
C VAL A 43 9.05 -8.48 -4.26
N ASP A 44 9.86 -9.32 -4.91
CA ASP A 44 10.75 -8.91 -5.99
C ASP A 44 9.97 -8.79 -7.29
N THR A 45 9.62 -7.55 -7.63
CA THR A 45 8.82 -7.28 -8.82
C THR A 45 9.66 -7.33 -10.09
N PRO A 46 9.09 -7.80 -11.21
CA PRO A 46 9.79 -7.82 -12.48
C PRO A 46 10.10 -6.40 -12.97
N ALA A 47 11.21 -6.25 -13.70
CA ALA A 47 11.64 -4.95 -14.21
C ALA A 47 10.89 -4.54 -15.49
N SER A 48 10.46 -3.29 -15.57
CA SER A 48 9.76 -2.67 -16.71
C SER A 48 10.46 -1.40 -17.18
N THR A 49 10.30 -1.09 -18.47
CA THR A 49 10.77 0.15 -19.10
C THR A 49 9.72 1.25 -19.09
N THR A 50 8.48 0.96 -18.68
CA THR A 50 7.37 1.93 -18.66
C THR A 50 7.39 2.73 -17.35
N LEU A 51 7.25 4.06 -17.44
CA LEU A 51 7.31 5.00 -16.32
C LEU A 51 5.95 5.35 -15.70
N ASP A 52 4.89 4.61 -16.06
CA ASP A 52 3.54 4.88 -15.57
C ASP A 52 3.44 4.58 -14.07
N LYS A 53 3.19 5.64 -13.30
CA LYS A 53 3.03 5.54 -11.85
C LYS A 53 1.62 5.11 -11.49
N LEU A 54 1.51 4.23 -10.50
CA LEU A 54 0.25 3.95 -9.84
C LEU A 54 -0.20 5.17 -9.03
N PRO A 55 -1.52 5.41 -8.93
CA PRO A 55 -2.01 6.50 -8.11
C PRO A 55 -1.76 6.20 -6.62
N ASP A 56 -1.51 7.25 -5.85
CA ASP A 56 -1.25 7.14 -4.40
C ASP A 56 -2.53 6.84 -3.60
N ASP A 57 -3.70 7.19 -4.15
CA ASP A 57 -5.01 6.95 -3.57
C ASP A 57 -5.95 6.25 -4.59
N ASN A 58 -7.11 5.80 -4.13
CA ASN A 58 -8.12 5.10 -4.94
C ASN A 58 -7.58 3.82 -5.61
N LEU A 59 -6.70 3.12 -4.90
CA LEU A 59 -5.98 1.94 -5.37
C LEU A 59 -6.12 0.78 -4.37
N SER A 60 -6.35 -0.41 -4.90
CA SER A 60 -6.13 -1.67 -4.20
C SER A 60 -4.97 -2.42 -4.83
N VAL A 61 -4.22 -3.14 -4.01
CA VAL A 61 -3.06 -3.93 -4.42
C VAL A 61 -3.29 -5.36 -3.94
N ILE A 62 -3.18 -6.30 -4.88
CA ILE A 62 -3.14 -7.74 -4.61
C ILE A 62 -1.68 -8.14 -4.71
N THR A 63 -1.09 -8.62 -3.61
CA THR A 63 0.30 -9.05 -3.59
C THR A 63 0.38 -10.57 -3.54
N VAL A 64 1.26 -11.15 -4.35
CA VAL A 64 1.44 -12.60 -4.46
C VAL A 64 2.91 -12.94 -4.31
N GLY A 65 3.21 -13.87 -3.42
CA GLY A 65 4.58 -14.29 -3.15
C GLY A 65 4.66 -15.48 -2.20
N ASN A 66 5.88 -15.91 -1.91
CA ASN A 66 6.23 -17.00 -0.99
C ASN A 66 5.35 -18.24 -1.16
N LYS A 67 5.42 -18.85 -2.35
CA LYS A 67 4.73 -20.10 -2.73
C LYS A 67 3.21 -19.93 -2.89
N GLY A 68 2.79 -18.80 -3.43
CA GLY A 68 1.40 -18.55 -3.82
C GLY A 68 0.50 -18.00 -2.70
N LYS A 69 1.08 -17.45 -1.63
CA LYS A 69 0.30 -16.71 -0.64
C LYS A 69 -0.22 -15.43 -1.27
N VAL A 70 -1.50 -15.15 -1.07
CA VAL A 70 -2.16 -13.95 -1.58
C VAL A 70 -2.42 -12.99 -0.43
N PHE A 71 -1.98 -11.75 -0.60
CA PHE A 71 -2.21 -10.64 0.30
C PHE A 71 -3.03 -9.56 -0.43
N PHE A 72 -3.77 -8.78 0.35
CA PHE A 72 -4.60 -7.71 -0.16
C PHE A 72 -4.44 -6.46 0.69
N GLY A 73 -4.38 -5.32 0.00
CA GLY A 73 -4.31 -4.00 0.62
C GLY A 73 -5.13 -2.97 -0.16
N VAL A 74 -5.67 -1.99 0.54
CA VAL A 74 -6.32 -0.81 -0.04
C VAL A 74 -5.54 0.41 0.40
N LYS A 75 -5.26 1.39 -0.45
CA LYS A 75 -4.44 2.55 -0.06
C LYS A 75 -5.14 3.48 0.92
N ASN A 76 -6.43 3.74 0.70
CA ASN A 76 -7.20 4.67 1.53
C ASN A 76 -7.63 4.02 2.87
N PRO A 77 -7.20 4.56 4.04
CA PRO A 77 -7.55 3.98 5.33
C PRO A 77 -9.06 4.03 5.64
N GLU A 78 -9.78 5.07 5.23
CA GLU A 78 -11.22 5.15 5.47
C GLU A 78 -11.97 4.10 4.65
N VAL A 79 -11.55 3.88 3.40
CA VAL A 79 -12.09 2.81 2.56
C VAL A 79 -11.82 1.44 3.17
N ARG A 80 -10.65 1.19 3.80
CA ARG A 80 -10.38 -0.07 4.54
C ARG A 80 -11.43 -0.32 5.61
N LYS A 81 -11.75 0.70 6.41
CA LYS A 81 -12.75 0.60 7.48
C LYS A 81 -14.13 0.22 6.94
N ILE A 82 -14.58 0.88 5.88
CA ILE A 82 -15.87 0.60 5.22
C ILE A 82 -15.85 -0.81 4.60
N THR A 83 -14.75 -1.19 3.95
CA THR A 83 -14.56 -2.53 3.36
C THR A 83 -14.71 -3.63 4.42
N LEU A 84 -14.06 -3.48 5.58
CA LEU A 84 -14.19 -4.44 6.67
C LEU A 84 -15.61 -4.51 7.23
N LYS A 85 -16.34 -3.40 7.33
CA LYS A 85 -17.75 -3.40 7.75
C LYS A 85 -18.63 -4.19 6.77
N ASN A 86 -18.43 -3.99 5.48
CA ASN A 86 -19.16 -4.72 4.43
C ASN A 86 -18.84 -6.22 4.45
N MET A 87 -17.57 -6.57 4.66
CA MET A 87 -17.11 -7.95 4.77
C MET A 87 -17.62 -8.63 6.05
N SER A 88 -17.59 -7.93 7.18
CA SER A 88 -18.17 -8.33 8.46
C SER A 88 -19.64 -8.72 8.32
N ALA A 89 -20.43 -7.84 7.68
CA ALA A 89 -21.85 -8.09 7.40
C ALA A 89 -22.05 -9.29 6.46
N LYS A 90 -21.22 -9.42 5.43
CA LYS A 90 -21.34 -10.50 4.42
C LYS A 90 -21.04 -11.89 4.99
N TYR A 91 -20.02 -11.99 5.85
CA TYR A 91 -19.57 -13.27 6.42
C TYR A 91 -20.11 -13.54 7.82
N GLY A 92 -20.87 -12.62 8.41
CA GLY A 92 -21.40 -12.74 9.77
C GLY A 92 -20.31 -12.77 10.84
N VAL A 93 -19.16 -12.13 10.60
CA VAL A 93 -18.03 -12.08 11.53
C VAL A 93 -18.05 -10.74 12.24
N ALA A 94 -18.39 -10.73 13.53
CA ALA A 94 -18.44 -9.51 14.32
C ALA A 94 -17.04 -9.00 14.70
N PHE A 95 -16.80 -7.72 14.44
CA PHE A 95 -15.60 -6.98 14.85
C PHE A 95 -15.98 -5.85 15.81
N SER A 96 -15.12 -5.56 16.78
CA SER A 96 -15.29 -4.42 17.69
C SER A 96 -14.85 -3.10 17.04
N GLU A 97 -15.21 -1.96 17.62
CA GLU A 97 -14.75 -0.65 17.10
C GLU A 97 -13.22 -0.55 17.11
N GLN A 98 -12.56 -1.14 18.11
CA GLN A 98 -11.10 -1.22 18.16
C GLN A 98 -10.51 -2.05 17.02
N ASP A 99 -11.18 -3.13 16.60
CA ASP A 99 -10.73 -3.94 15.48
C ASP A 99 -10.80 -3.15 14.17
N TYR A 100 -11.86 -2.36 13.96
CA TYR A 100 -11.98 -1.49 12.79
C TYR A 100 -10.87 -0.42 12.72
N GLU A 101 -10.53 0.20 13.86
CA GLU A 101 -9.43 1.18 13.91
C GLU A 101 -8.06 0.53 13.68
N LYS A 102 -7.83 -0.66 14.22
CA LYS A 102 -6.60 -1.41 13.97
C LYS A 102 -6.48 -1.85 12.50
N PHE A 103 -7.58 -2.25 11.88
CA PHE A 103 -7.61 -2.64 10.47
C PHE A 103 -7.41 -1.44 9.53
N LYS A 104 -7.91 -0.27 9.90
CA LYS A 104 -7.66 0.98 9.18
C LYS A 104 -6.16 1.27 9.05
N ALA A 105 -5.39 1.01 10.10
CA ALA A 105 -3.93 1.16 10.10
C ALA A 105 -3.17 0.00 9.43
N LEU A 106 -3.85 -1.09 9.05
CA LEU A 106 -3.23 -2.26 8.43
C LEU A 106 -3.15 -2.07 6.91
N ASP A 107 -1.93 -1.88 6.39
CA ASP A 107 -1.72 -1.62 4.96
C ASP A 107 -2.05 -2.81 4.07
N GLU A 108 -1.71 -4.00 4.56
CA GLU A 108 -1.83 -5.25 3.81
C GLU A 108 -2.03 -6.42 4.78
N PHE A 109 -2.79 -7.43 4.35
CA PHE A 109 -3.04 -8.64 5.12
C PHE A 109 -3.26 -9.85 4.21
N GLY A 110 -2.98 -11.03 4.76
CA GLY A 110 -3.00 -12.31 4.07
C GLY A 110 -3.63 -13.39 4.93
N VAL A 111 -4.81 -13.16 5.49
CA VAL A 111 -5.51 -14.14 6.36
C VAL A 111 -6.96 -14.31 5.93
N PRO A 112 -7.56 -15.49 6.11
CA PRO A 112 -8.99 -15.66 5.99
C PRO A 112 -9.74 -14.74 6.96
N ILE A 113 -10.93 -14.26 6.59
CA ILE A 113 -11.69 -13.31 7.41
C ILE A 113 -11.96 -13.80 8.83
N LYS A 114 -12.15 -15.12 9.00
CA LYS A 114 -12.35 -15.76 10.31
C LYS A 114 -11.13 -15.61 11.22
N ASN A 115 -9.94 -15.54 10.63
CA ASN A 115 -8.67 -15.43 11.34
C ASN A 115 -8.21 -13.98 11.48
N LEU A 116 -8.88 -13.03 10.82
CA LEU A 116 -8.51 -11.62 10.82
C LEU A 116 -8.50 -11.02 12.23
N ARG A 117 -9.45 -11.39 13.08
CA ARG A 117 -9.49 -10.89 14.47
C ARG A 117 -8.26 -11.35 15.27
N ALA A 118 -7.78 -12.56 15.04
CA ALA A 118 -6.57 -13.06 15.69
C ALA A 118 -5.35 -12.24 15.24
N LEU A 119 -5.25 -11.91 13.95
CA LEU A 119 -4.19 -11.05 13.41
C LEU A 119 -4.23 -9.64 14.04
N LEU A 120 -5.41 -9.02 14.13
CA LEU A 120 -5.60 -7.69 14.73
C LEU A 120 -5.34 -7.66 16.24
N SER A 121 -5.40 -8.81 16.90
CA SER A 121 -5.08 -8.93 18.33
C SER A 121 -3.57 -8.90 18.58
N LEU A 122 -2.75 -9.23 17.57
CA LEU A 122 -1.29 -9.16 17.66
C LEU A 122 -0.78 -7.72 17.56
N GLU A 123 0.39 -7.48 18.13
CA GLU A 123 1.18 -6.26 17.94
C GLU A 123 1.65 -6.16 16.48
N ASN A 124 1.84 -4.94 15.99
CA ASN A 124 2.17 -4.69 14.58
C ASN A 124 3.42 -5.46 14.12
N ASP A 125 4.45 -5.51 14.95
CA ASP A 125 5.74 -6.17 14.64
C ASP A 125 5.61 -7.70 14.54
N LYS A 126 4.56 -8.28 15.13
CA LYS A 126 4.29 -9.72 15.10
C LYS A 126 3.41 -10.12 13.92
N ARG A 127 2.90 -9.18 13.13
CA ARG A 127 2.07 -9.43 11.94
C ARG A 127 2.93 -9.75 10.72
N THR A 128 3.90 -10.64 10.89
CA THR A 128 4.82 -11.04 9.82
C THR A 128 4.11 -11.90 8.78
N GLU A 129 4.75 -12.07 7.63
CA GLU A 129 4.28 -12.91 6.54
C GLU A 129 4.12 -14.39 6.93
N ASP A 130 4.97 -14.89 7.82
CA ASP A 130 5.03 -16.32 8.18
C ASP A 130 3.78 -16.81 8.91
N ILE A 131 3.15 -15.94 9.69
CA ILE A 131 1.92 -16.27 10.43
C ILE A 131 0.65 -16.09 9.59
N GLN A 132 0.79 -15.58 8.37
CA GLN A 132 -0.32 -15.27 7.46
C GLN A 132 -0.35 -16.31 6.33
N PRO A 133 -1.36 -17.19 6.28
CA PRO A 133 -1.41 -18.29 5.32
C PRO A 133 -1.82 -17.86 3.90
N GLY A 134 -2.19 -16.60 3.70
CA GLY A 134 -2.79 -16.06 2.48
C GLY A 134 -4.32 -15.99 2.55
N ILE A 135 -4.89 -15.08 1.77
CA ILE A 135 -6.33 -14.98 1.53
C ILE A 135 -6.75 -16.14 0.61
N PRO A 136 -7.83 -16.88 0.94
CA PRO A 136 -8.38 -17.90 0.06
C PRO A 136 -8.79 -17.31 -1.31
N VAL A 137 -8.28 -17.92 -2.37
CA VAL A 137 -8.63 -17.59 -3.75
C VAL A 137 -9.02 -18.87 -4.49
N ASP A 138 -10.08 -18.79 -5.28
CA ASP A 138 -10.53 -19.86 -6.16
C ASP A 138 -11.00 -19.26 -7.50
N SER A 139 -11.55 -20.08 -8.40
CA SER A 139 -12.03 -19.65 -9.72
C SER A 139 -13.53 -19.31 -9.76
N THR A 140 -14.22 -19.38 -8.63
CA THR A 140 -15.68 -19.26 -8.50
C THR A 140 -16.08 -17.90 -7.93
N GLU A 141 -17.37 -17.57 -8.05
CA GLU A 141 -17.98 -16.38 -7.42
C GLU A 141 -18.55 -16.67 -6.02
N ALA A 142 -18.30 -17.87 -5.49
CA ALA A 142 -18.82 -18.30 -4.21
C ALA A 142 -18.17 -17.53 -3.05
N ASN A 143 -18.79 -17.61 -1.87
CA ASN A 143 -18.22 -17.04 -0.63
C ASN A 143 -16.95 -17.76 -0.17
N THR A 144 -16.54 -18.85 -0.83
CA THR A 144 -15.23 -19.49 -0.62
C THR A 144 -14.10 -18.68 -1.22
N ASN A 145 -14.37 -17.90 -2.26
CA ASN A 145 -13.43 -16.98 -2.86
C ASN A 145 -13.40 -15.68 -2.06
N GLU A 146 -12.64 -15.69 -0.96
CA GLU A 146 -12.55 -14.51 -0.12
C GLU A 146 -11.90 -13.33 -0.85
N LEU A 147 -10.91 -13.58 -1.70
CA LEU A 147 -10.29 -12.53 -2.52
C LEU A 147 -11.31 -11.84 -3.44
N TYR A 148 -12.19 -12.61 -4.08
CA TYR A 148 -13.31 -12.03 -4.85
C TYR A 148 -14.10 -11.08 -3.94
N GLN A 149 -14.52 -11.53 -2.77
CA GLN A 149 -15.35 -10.68 -1.90
C GLN A 149 -14.59 -9.44 -1.44
N TRP A 150 -13.31 -9.55 -1.07
CA TRP A 150 -12.48 -8.41 -0.69
C TRP A 150 -12.37 -7.36 -1.79
N VAL A 151 -12.06 -7.76 -3.02
CA VAL A 151 -11.96 -6.83 -4.15
C VAL A 151 -13.31 -6.18 -4.44
N GLN A 152 -14.40 -6.96 -4.44
CA GLN A 152 -15.73 -6.44 -4.69
C GLN A 152 -16.17 -5.43 -3.62
N GLN A 153 -16.01 -5.78 -2.34
CA GLN A 153 -16.41 -4.91 -1.23
C GLN A 153 -15.53 -3.66 -1.16
N ALA A 154 -14.24 -3.75 -1.47
CA ALA A 154 -13.37 -2.59 -1.55
C ALA A 154 -13.82 -1.60 -2.63
N ARG A 155 -14.19 -2.10 -3.82
CA ARG A 155 -14.69 -1.25 -4.91
C ARG A 155 -15.99 -0.54 -4.53
N LEU A 156 -16.91 -1.25 -3.86
CA LEU A 156 -18.16 -0.66 -3.37
C LEU A 156 -17.89 0.39 -2.29
N ALA A 157 -17.01 0.08 -1.34
CA ALA A 157 -16.59 0.98 -0.27
C ALA A 157 -15.94 2.26 -0.81
N THR A 158 -15.14 2.16 -1.88
CA THR A 158 -14.59 3.33 -2.58
C THR A 158 -15.69 4.21 -3.16
N VAL A 159 -16.66 3.62 -3.86
CA VAL A 159 -17.77 4.39 -4.46
C VAL A 159 -18.59 5.09 -3.38
N GLU A 160 -18.84 4.41 -2.27
CA GLU A 160 -19.49 4.99 -1.09
C GLU A 160 -18.68 6.17 -0.52
N PHE A 161 -17.38 5.97 -0.31
CA PHE A 161 -16.49 7.00 0.19
C PHE A 161 -16.44 8.23 -0.73
N ASN A 162 -16.26 8.04 -2.05
CA ASN A 162 -16.18 9.14 -3.00
C ASN A 162 -17.47 9.96 -3.04
N ARG A 163 -18.64 9.30 -3.00
CA ARG A 163 -19.95 9.99 -2.93
C ARG A 163 -20.14 10.80 -1.65
N ASP A 164 -19.66 10.26 -0.53
CA ASP A 164 -19.69 10.97 0.75
C ASP A 164 -18.76 12.21 0.71
N GLN A 165 -17.59 12.10 0.08
CA GLN A 165 -16.67 13.23 -0.12
C GLN A 165 -17.23 14.33 -1.02
N GLU A 166 -17.96 13.98 -2.09
CA GLU A 166 -18.66 14.94 -2.96
C GLU A 166 -19.60 15.87 -2.17
N THR A 167 -20.23 15.33 -1.12
CA THR A 167 -21.16 16.09 -0.29
C THR A 167 -20.44 16.96 0.75
N LYS A 168 -19.29 16.50 1.26
CA LYS A 168 -18.58 17.12 2.39
C LYS A 168 -17.50 18.12 1.98
N VAL A 169 -16.85 17.90 0.84
CA VAL A 169 -15.66 18.65 0.42
C VAL A 169 -15.99 19.56 -0.75
N LYS A 170 -15.83 20.88 -0.54
CA LYS A 170 -16.01 21.88 -1.59
C LYS A 170 -14.94 21.68 -2.67
N ASN A 171 -15.35 21.64 -3.95
CA ASN A 171 -14.50 21.39 -5.12
C ASN A 171 -13.87 19.98 -5.18
N TRP A 172 -14.52 18.98 -4.58
CA TRP A 172 -14.10 17.59 -4.75
C TRP A 172 -14.16 17.16 -6.22
N VAL A 173 -13.12 16.46 -6.68
CA VAL A 173 -13.06 15.84 -7.99
C VAL A 173 -13.06 14.33 -7.77
N ASP A 174 -14.11 13.65 -8.23
CA ASP A 174 -14.19 12.19 -8.11
C ASP A 174 -13.00 11.54 -8.84
N PRO A 175 -12.13 10.79 -8.14
CA PRO A 175 -11.03 10.06 -8.76
C PRO A 175 -11.52 8.88 -9.62
N GLY A 176 -12.82 8.59 -9.63
CA GLY A 176 -13.46 7.56 -10.41
C GLY A 176 -13.40 6.19 -9.73
N PRO A 177 -13.63 5.09 -10.47
CA PRO A 177 -13.64 3.75 -9.89
C PRO A 177 -12.25 3.34 -9.37
N MET A 178 -12.23 2.58 -8.28
CA MET A 178 -11.00 2.05 -7.70
C MET A 178 -10.18 1.30 -8.75
N LYS A 179 -8.88 1.61 -8.83
CA LYS A 179 -7.92 0.85 -9.63
C LYS A 179 -7.44 -0.38 -8.86
N VAL A 180 -7.15 -1.45 -9.58
CA VAL A 180 -6.60 -2.69 -9.01
C VAL A 180 -5.22 -2.91 -9.60
N ALA A 181 -4.23 -3.11 -8.74
CA ALA A 181 -2.89 -3.50 -9.14
C ALA A 181 -2.55 -4.90 -8.60
N ILE A 182 -1.76 -5.65 -9.35
CA ILE A 182 -1.25 -6.96 -8.96
C ILE A 182 0.27 -6.83 -8.83
N LYS A 183 0.77 -7.05 -7.62
CA LYS A 183 2.20 -7.14 -7.31
C LYS A 183 2.53 -8.61 -7.15
N ALA A 184 3.44 -9.13 -7.95
CA ALA A 184 3.79 -10.55 -7.90
C ALA A 184 5.30 -10.73 -7.93
N ASP A 185 5.76 -11.76 -7.22
CA ASP A 185 7.15 -12.19 -7.26
C ASP A 185 7.47 -12.73 -8.66
N ALA A 186 8.65 -12.37 -9.17
CA ALA A 186 9.15 -12.82 -10.47
C ALA A 186 9.20 -14.36 -10.59
N GLU A 187 9.41 -15.07 -9.48
CA GLU A 187 9.49 -16.54 -9.46
C GLU A 187 8.15 -17.23 -9.18
N GLU A 188 7.07 -16.48 -8.98
CA GLU A 188 5.78 -17.03 -8.57
C GLU A 188 5.10 -17.85 -9.68
N LYS A 189 4.31 -18.86 -9.28
CA LYS A 189 3.68 -19.78 -10.22
C LYS A 189 2.59 -19.09 -11.02
N TYR A 190 2.60 -19.30 -12.34
CA TYR A 190 1.54 -18.77 -13.22
C TYR A 190 0.13 -19.25 -12.83
N SER A 191 -0.01 -20.43 -12.21
CA SER A 191 -1.32 -20.98 -11.82
C SER A 191 -2.07 -20.10 -10.81
N ILE A 192 -1.37 -19.55 -9.80
CA ILE A 192 -2.01 -18.68 -8.81
C ILE A 192 -2.37 -17.32 -9.43
N MET A 193 -1.51 -16.81 -10.31
CA MET A 193 -1.76 -15.58 -11.06
C MET A 193 -2.99 -15.71 -11.95
N ASN A 194 -3.15 -16.85 -12.62
CA ASN A 194 -4.32 -17.10 -13.44
C ASN A 194 -5.61 -17.13 -12.61
N LEU A 195 -5.60 -17.73 -11.42
CA LEU A 195 -6.77 -17.72 -10.51
C LEU A 195 -7.17 -16.30 -10.10
N ILE A 196 -6.18 -15.43 -9.82
CA ILE A 196 -6.43 -14.04 -9.48
C ILE A 196 -7.00 -13.28 -10.69
N ILE A 197 -6.44 -13.49 -11.88
CA ILE A 197 -6.93 -12.86 -13.11
C ILE A 197 -8.37 -13.31 -13.42
N GLU A 198 -8.69 -14.60 -13.29
CA GLU A 198 -10.05 -15.09 -13.46
C GLU A 198 -10.99 -14.54 -12.39
N THR A 199 -10.55 -14.42 -11.13
CA THR A 199 -11.30 -13.77 -10.06
C THR A 199 -11.68 -12.33 -10.43
N LEU A 200 -10.72 -11.55 -10.96
CA LEU A 200 -10.99 -10.18 -11.44
C LEU A 200 -11.90 -10.15 -12.66
N ARG A 201 -11.71 -11.09 -13.60
CA ARG A 201 -12.53 -11.20 -14.82
C ARG A 201 -13.99 -11.53 -14.49
N ASN A 202 -14.23 -12.43 -13.54
CA ASN A 202 -15.58 -12.77 -13.07
C ASN A 202 -16.31 -11.54 -12.49
N GLN A 203 -15.57 -10.58 -11.92
CA GLN A 203 -16.11 -9.29 -11.47
C GLN A 203 -16.23 -8.23 -12.57
N LYS A 204 -15.98 -8.60 -13.82
CA LYS A 204 -15.87 -7.70 -14.97
C LYS A 204 -14.80 -6.61 -14.77
N GLN A 205 -13.80 -6.87 -13.93
CA GLN A 205 -12.66 -5.99 -13.72
C GLN A 205 -11.56 -6.32 -14.73
N ASN A 206 -11.73 -5.84 -15.96
CA ASN A 206 -10.80 -6.10 -17.06
C ASN A 206 -9.63 -5.10 -17.13
N LYS A 207 -9.64 -4.07 -16.28
CA LYS A 207 -8.59 -3.05 -16.19
C LYS A 207 -7.85 -3.20 -14.86
N PHE A 208 -6.65 -3.76 -14.92
CA PHE A 208 -5.74 -3.86 -13.80
C PHE A 208 -4.30 -3.63 -14.28
N SER A 209 -3.41 -3.32 -13.34
CA SER A 209 -2.01 -3.02 -13.63
C SER A 209 -1.10 -4.02 -12.93
N PHE A 210 0.04 -4.36 -13.53
CA PHE A 210 1.08 -5.12 -12.84
C PHE A 210 2.09 -4.15 -12.23
N VAL A 211 2.43 -4.37 -10.95
CA VAL A 211 3.48 -3.61 -10.28
C VAL A 211 4.82 -4.16 -10.73
N THR A 212 5.66 -3.28 -11.28
CA THR A 212 6.99 -3.61 -11.81
C THR A 212 8.03 -2.67 -11.22
N GLY A 213 9.26 -3.15 -11.07
CA GLY A 213 10.41 -2.30 -10.76
C GLY A 213 10.85 -1.54 -12.02
N LEU A 214 11.48 -0.38 -11.85
CA LEU A 214 12.06 0.33 -13.00
C LEU A 214 13.35 -0.41 -13.42
N ARG A 215 13.42 -0.81 -14.70
CA ARG A 215 14.64 -1.40 -15.26
C ARG A 215 15.74 -0.33 -15.30
N GLN A 216 16.82 -0.52 -14.55
CA GLN A 216 18.03 0.27 -14.74
C GLN A 216 18.67 -0.14 -16.07
N GLU A 217 18.95 0.83 -16.94
CA GLU A 217 19.79 0.61 -18.12
C GLU A 217 21.21 0.32 -17.61
N ASN A 218 21.72 -0.87 -17.94
CA ASN A 218 23.14 -1.19 -17.81
C ASN A 218 23.87 -0.76 -19.08
#